data_AF-A0A960GWB3-F1
#
_entry.id   AF-A0A960GWB3-F1
#
_cell.length_a   1.000
_cell.length_b   1.000
_cell.length_c   1.000
_cell.angle_alpha   90.00
_cell.angle_beta   90.00
_cell.angle_gamma   90.00
#
_symmetry.space_group_name_H-M   'P 1'
#
loop_
_entity.id
_entity.type
_entity.pdbx_description
1 polymer ?
#
loop_
_entity_poly.entity_id
_entity_poly.type
_entity_poly.pdbx_seq_one_letter_code
_entity_poly.pdbx_strand_id
1 'polypeptide(L)' 'QQIIDRLSEWVGFTPLQNVTGEPAISLPLAQSANGMPVGMMLSAPTGQERRLLELAYELEAARPFPKIQASVQA' A
#
# COMPACT_ATOMS: atom_id res chain seq x y z
N GLN A 1 -1.67 7.92 26.00
CA GLN A 1 -2.14 6.84 25.11
C GLN A 1 -1.35 5.56 25.42
N GLN A 2 -2.03 4.41 25.61
CA GLN A 2 -1.32 3.14 25.75
C GLN A 2 -0.74 2.70 24.40
N ILE A 3 0.22 1.76 24.41
CA ILE A 3 0.92 1.31 23.20
C ILE A 3 -0.06 0.69 22.18
N ILE A 4 -1.03 -0.10 22.65
CA ILE A 4 -1.99 -0.79 21.77
C ILE A 4 -2.84 0.22 20.99
N ASP A 5 -3.38 1.26 21.64
CA ASP A 5 -4.23 2.23 20.95
C ASP A 5 -3.45 2.98 19.85
N ARG A 6 -2.17 3.31 20.10
CA ARG A 6 -1.30 3.95 19.10
C ARG A 6 -1.06 3.05 17.89
N LEU A 7 -0.93 1.75 18.11
CA LEU A 7 -0.77 0.78 17.02
C LEU A 7 -2.06 0.64 16.22
N SER A 8 -3.22 0.58 16.89
CA SER A 8 -4.51 0.55 16.20
C SER A 8 -4.74 1.77 15.31
N GLU A 9 -4.30 2.95 15.72
CA GLU A 9 -4.36 4.17 14.89
C GLU A 9 -3.39 4.11 13.70
N TRP A 10 -2.16 3.62 13.90
CA TRP A 10 -1.11 3.68 12.88
C TRP A 10 -1.16 2.54 11.86
N VAL A 11 -1.47 1.32 12.29
CA VAL A 11 -1.53 0.12 11.45
C VAL A 11 -2.96 -0.42 11.37
N GLY A 12 -3.98 0.45 11.35
CA GLY A 12 -5.38 0.03 11.52
C GLY A 12 -5.90 -1.04 10.56
N PHE A 13 -5.33 -1.17 9.36
CA PHE A 13 -5.83 -2.09 8.32
C PHE A 13 -4.84 -3.19 7.90
N THR A 14 -3.57 -3.13 8.27
CA THR A 14 -2.54 -4.09 7.78
C THR A 14 -2.44 -5.42 8.57
N PRO A 15 -2.70 -5.49 9.89
CA PRO A 15 -2.56 -6.73 10.65
C PRO A 15 -3.55 -7.83 10.25
N LEU A 16 -4.68 -7.48 9.63
CA LEU A 16 -5.67 -8.44 9.18
C LEU A 16 -5.06 -9.47 8.23
N GLN A 17 -4.22 -9.04 7.28
CA GLN A 17 -3.55 -9.92 6.33
C GLN A 17 -2.44 -10.76 6.96
N ASN A 18 -1.79 -10.25 8.02
CA ASN A 18 -0.83 -11.05 8.80
C ASN A 18 -1.52 -12.23 9.51
N VAL A 19 -2.72 -11.99 10.05
CA VAL A 19 -3.50 -13.01 10.79
C VAL A 19 -4.12 -14.03 9.85
N THR A 20 -4.68 -13.57 8.73
CA THR A 20 -5.37 -14.44 7.77
C THR A 20 -4.42 -15.19 6.84
N GLY A 21 -3.23 -14.65 6.60
CA GLY A 21 -2.29 -15.16 5.59
C GLY A 21 -2.74 -14.86 4.16
N GLU A 22 -3.79 -14.07 3.97
CA GLU A 22 -4.24 -13.63 2.65
C GLU A 22 -3.22 -12.68 2.02
N PRO A 23 -2.97 -12.79 0.70
CA PRO A 23 -2.01 -11.92 0.03
C PRO A 23 -2.49 -10.47 0.00
N ALA A 24 -1.55 -9.55 0.17
CA ALA A 24 -1.76 -8.13 -0.04
C ALA A 24 -0.51 -7.42 -0.59
N ILE A 25 -0.75 -6.31 -1.29
CA ILE A 25 0.27 -5.47 -1.90
C ILE A 25 -0.01 -4.00 -1.55
N SER A 26 1.04 -3.23 -1.27
CA SER A 26 0.97 -1.78 -1.08
C SER A 26 1.57 -1.08 -2.30
N LEU A 27 0.79 -0.20 -2.94
CA LEU A 27 1.18 0.50 -4.17
C LEU A 27 1.26 2.02 -3.96
N PRO A 28 2.25 2.72 -4.55
CA PRO A 28 2.45 4.16 -4.38
C PRO A 28 1.54 4.97 -5.31
N LEU A 29 0.24 4.98 -5.03
CA LEU A 29 -0.78 5.52 -5.96
C LEU A 29 -1.10 7.02 -5.75
N ALA A 30 -0.66 7.61 -4.64
CA ALA A 30 -0.98 8.99 -4.31
C ALA A 30 0.16 9.72 -3.57
N GLN A 31 -0.01 11.03 -3.44
CA GLN A 31 0.77 11.88 -2.56
C GLN A 31 -0.19 12.74 -1.74
N SER A 32 0.18 13.06 -0.52
CA SER A 32 -0.54 14.04 0.31
C SER A 32 -0.35 15.46 -0.24
N ALA A 33 -1.12 16.42 0.28
CA ALA A 33 -1.03 17.83 -0.12
C ALA A 33 0.36 18.45 0.10
N ASN A 34 1.15 17.91 1.03
CA ASN A 34 2.53 18.32 1.30
C ASN A 34 3.59 17.43 0.61
N GLY A 35 3.20 16.66 -0.41
CA GLY A 35 4.13 15.89 -1.24
C GLY A 35 4.61 14.56 -0.62
N MET A 36 4.06 14.13 0.51
CA MET A 36 4.44 12.86 1.13
C MET A 36 3.82 11.68 0.35
N PRO A 37 4.57 10.60 0.04
CA PRO A 37 4.00 9.42 -0.61
C PRO A 37 2.89 8.79 0.22
N VAL A 38 1.79 8.44 -0.44
CA VAL A 38 0.65 7.73 0.17
C VAL A 38 0.46 6.41 -0.57
N GLY A 39 0.66 5.32 0.17
CA GLY A 39 0.42 3.97 -0.31
C GLY A 39 -1.06 3.58 -0.20
N MET A 40 -1.52 2.72 -1.09
CA MET A 40 -2.83 2.06 -0.99
C MET A 40 -2.61 0.55 -0.89
N MET A 41 -3.17 -0.09 0.13
CA MET A 41 -3.11 -1.52 0.31
C MET A 41 -4.30 -2.19 -0.40
N LEU A 42 -3.99 -3.19 -1.21
CA LEU A 42 -4.96 -4.05 -1.90
C LEU A 42 -4.76 -5.48 -1.39
N SER A 43 -5.85 -6.19 -1.10
CA SER A 43 -5.82 -7.59 -0.67
C SER A 43 -6.63 -8.47 -1.62
N ALA A 44 -6.30 -9.76 -1.66
CA ALA A 44 -7.05 -10.76 -2.41
C ALA A 44 -7.17 -12.05 -1.60
N PRO A 45 -8.12 -12.95 -1.93
CA PRO A 45 -8.19 -14.27 -1.30
C PRO A 45 -6.89 -15.06 -1.49
N THR A 46 -6.65 -16.03 -0.60
CA THR A 46 -5.49 -16.92 -0.67
C THR A 46 -5.30 -17.56 -2.06
N GLY A 47 -4.06 -17.53 -2.57
CA GLY A 47 -3.71 -18.08 -3.88
C GLY A 47 -3.99 -17.16 -5.08
N GLN A 48 -4.43 -15.93 -4.83
CA GLN A 48 -4.74 -14.93 -5.87
C GLN A 48 -3.66 -13.84 -5.98
N GLU A 49 -2.41 -14.14 -5.65
CA GLU A 49 -1.25 -13.24 -5.79
C GLU A 49 -1.12 -12.75 -7.23
N ARG A 50 -1.40 -13.64 -8.20
CA ARG A 50 -1.41 -13.29 -9.62
C ARG A 50 -2.35 -12.13 -9.93
N ARG A 51 -3.57 -12.14 -9.38
CA ARG A 51 -4.55 -11.07 -9.57
C ARG A 51 -4.05 -9.75 -8.99
N LEU A 52 -3.40 -9.76 -7.83
CA LEU A 52 -2.82 -8.55 -7.25
C LEU A 52 -1.69 -7.98 -8.11
N LEU A 53 -0.84 -8.86 -8.67
CA LEU A 53 0.25 -8.44 -9.56
C LEU A 53 -0.26 -7.94 -10.91
N GLU A 54 -1.28 -8.59 -11.50
CA GLU A 54 -1.94 -8.12 -12.72
C GLU A 54 -2.57 -6.75 -12.51
N LEU A 55 -3.31 -6.56 -11.42
CA LEU A 55 -3.87 -5.26 -11.05
C LEU A 55 -2.78 -4.20 -10.84
N ALA A 56 -1.69 -4.55 -10.15
CA ALA A 56 -0.56 -3.64 -9.95
C ALA A 56 0.07 -3.23 -11.29
N TYR A 57 0.20 -4.16 -12.23
CA TYR A 57 0.72 -3.90 -13.56
C TYR A 57 -0.20 -2.96 -14.36
N GLU A 58 -1.52 -3.19 -14.34
CA GLU A 58 -2.49 -2.31 -14.98
C GLU A 58 -2.46 -0.90 -14.39
N LEU A 59 -2.36 -0.78 -13.06
CA LEU A 59 -2.27 0.50 -12.37
C LEU A 59 -0.97 1.25 -12.70
N GLU A 60 0.16 0.55 -12.74
CA GLU A 60 1.47 1.13 -13.12
C GLU A 60 1.46 1.58 -14.58
N ALA A 61 0.87 0.79 -15.48
CA ALA A 61 0.75 1.15 -16.90
C ALA A 61 -0.13 2.39 -17.10
N ALA A 62 -1.23 2.51 -16.34
CA ALA A 62 -2.11 3.67 -16.40
C ALA A 62 -1.49 4.93 -15.78
N ARG A 63 -0.74 4.77 -14.68
CA ARG A 63 -0.04 5.85 -13.99
C ARG A 63 1.30 5.33 -13.44
N PRO A 64 2.43 5.57 -14.14
CA PRO A 64 3.73 5.07 -13.73
C PRO A 64 4.06 5.44 -12.29
N PHE A 65 4.57 4.46 -11.54
CA PHE A 65 4.89 4.67 -10.14
C PHE A 65 6.02 5.70 -9.97
N PRO A 66 5.98 6.51 -8.89
CA PRO A 66 7.07 7.42 -8.56
C PRO A 66 8.38 6.65 -8.38
N LYS A 67 9.46 7.13 -9.00
CA LYS A 67 10.80 6.57 -8.81
C LYS A 67 11.42 7.12 -7.53
N ILE A 68 12.12 6.27 -6.79
CA ILE A 68 12.83 6.65 -5.55
C ILE A 68 13.89 7.73 -5.81
N GLN A 69 14.47 7.76 -7.02
CA GLN A 69 15.48 8.72 -7.44
C GLN A 69 14.90 10.05 -7.94
N ALA A 70 13.58 10.16 -8.10
CA ALA A 70 12.98 11.45 -8.38
C ALA A 70 13.15 12.31 -7.12
N SER A 71 14.01 13.31 -7.19
CA SER A 71 14.21 14.27 -6.11
C SER A 71 12.85 14.82 -5.69
N VAL A 72 12.56 14.77 -4.38
CA VAL A 72 11.46 15.53 -3.80
C VAL A 72 11.77 16.99 -4.09
N GLN A 73 11.09 17.58 -5.07
CA GLN A 73 11.15 19.02 -5.24
C GLN A 73 10.45 19.62 -4.02
N ALA A 74 11.26 20.26 -3.17
CA ALA A 74 10.83 20.95 -1.96
C ALA A 74 9.95 22.17 -2.30
#